data_AF-A0A7T6ZAQ3-F1
#
_entry.id   AF-A0A7T6ZAQ3-F1
#
_cell.length_a   1.000
_cell.length_b   1.000
_cell.length_c   1.000
_cell.angle_alpha   90.00
_cell.angle_beta   90.00
_cell.angle_gamma   90.00
#
_symmetry.space_group_name_H-M   'P 1'
#
loop_
_entity.id
_entity.type
_entity.pdbx_description
1 polymer ?
#
loop_
_entity_poly.entity_id
_entity_poly.type
_entity_poly.pdbx_seq_one_letter_code
_entity_poly.pdbx_strand_id
1 'polypeptide(L)'
;MLAGQKQRLQTFARRRRQLNVHDRIRENKNLAILEREMPRFLTMSMPVFLLRPEMERQLHQFLQTVDRNRVPSKLFFKKNARDQARFYHKDLFVFIKYLRKQGFDLNGHEALFAHVLLNHLAIISFQHMQKRYGLLTLRGDSLTDVFDRYLHLVNETDYYHIDHLEYLRQNLISKRMIPVTMTHNKLKRQLKQYEKNHEDLQIHKFEKRMENTVN
;
A
#
# COMPACT_ATOMS: atom_id res chain seq x y z
N MET A 1 -39.75 38.28 -24.59
CA MET A 1 -38.33 37.85 -24.62
C MET A 1 -37.95 36.76 -23.59
N LEU A 2 -38.88 36.17 -22.82
CA LEU A 2 -38.57 35.19 -21.76
C LEU A 2 -38.56 33.71 -22.20
N ALA A 3 -39.11 33.39 -23.38
CA ALA A 3 -39.21 32.01 -23.88
C ALA A 3 -37.85 31.43 -24.35
N GLY A 4 -37.03 32.23 -25.04
CA GLY A 4 -35.71 31.81 -25.52
C GLY A 4 -34.68 31.59 -24.39
N GLN A 5 -34.83 32.29 -23.26
CA GLN A 5 -33.96 32.16 -22.08
C GLN A 5 -34.26 30.86 -21.29
N LYS A 6 -35.55 30.50 -21.15
CA LYS A 6 -35.97 29.23 -20.54
C LYS A 6 -35.56 28.01 -21.37
N GLN A 7 -35.68 28.09 -22.70
CA GLN A 7 -35.19 27.02 -23.60
C GLN A 7 -33.68 26.84 -23.48
N ARG A 8 -32.89 27.92 -23.51
CA ARG A 8 -31.42 27.85 -23.33
C ARG A 8 -31.04 27.21 -21.99
N LEU A 9 -31.65 27.62 -20.88
CA LEU A 9 -31.39 27.05 -19.55
C LEU A 9 -31.71 25.55 -19.46
N GLN A 10 -32.80 25.08 -20.07
CA GLN A 10 -33.12 23.65 -20.13
C GLN A 10 -32.11 22.86 -20.96
N THR A 11 -31.64 23.41 -22.10
CA THR A 11 -30.61 22.76 -22.92
C THR A 11 -29.27 22.67 -22.18
N PHE A 12 -28.89 23.70 -21.42
CA PHE A 12 -27.70 23.69 -20.57
C PHE A 12 -27.80 22.68 -19.42
N ALA A 13 -28.95 22.60 -18.73
CA ALA A 13 -29.17 21.62 -17.67
C ALA A 13 -29.16 20.18 -18.20
N ARG A 14 -29.72 19.94 -19.40
CA ARG A 14 -29.73 18.61 -20.04
C ARG A 14 -28.34 18.18 -20.51
N ARG A 15 -27.56 19.10 -21.11
CA ARG A 15 -26.14 18.85 -21.44
C ARG A 15 -25.30 18.58 -20.19
N ARG A 16 -25.49 19.36 -19.11
CA ARG A 16 -24.74 19.17 -17.86
C ARG A 16 -25.05 17.84 -17.18
N ARG A 17 -26.31 17.37 -17.25
CA ARG A 17 -26.69 16.01 -16.78
C ARG A 17 -26.09 14.91 -17.65
N GLN A 18 -26.05 15.08 -18.98
CA GLN A 18 -25.42 14.12 -19.89
C GLN A 18 -23.90 14.05 -19.71
N LEU A 19 -23.24 15.19 -19.50
CA LEU A 19 -21.81 15.26 -19.16
C LEU A 19 -21.52 14.52 -17.85
N ASN A 20 -22.29 14.78 -16.79
CA ASN A 20 -22.14 14.08 -15.51
C ASN A 20 -22.30 12.54 -15.63
N VAL A 21 -23.15 12.05 -16.53
CA VAL A 21 -23.32 10.61 -16.76
C VAL A 21 -22.13 10.05 -17.55
N HIS A 22 -21.65 10.75 -18.56
CA HIS A 22 -20.48 10.34 -19.33
C HIS A 22 -19.20 10.34 -18.50
N ASP A 23 -19.01 11.33 -17.64
CA ASP A 23 -17.86 11.43 -16.74
C ASP A 23 -17.86 10.28 -15.74
N ARG A 24 -19.02 9.95 -15.13
CA ARG A 24 -19.18 8.77 -14.26
C ARG A 24 -18.91 7.45 -14.98
N ILE A 25 -19.37 7.32 -16.23
CA ILE A 25 -19.10 6.11 -17.03
C ILE A 25 -17.60 6.00 -17.34
N ARG A 26 -16.92 7.11 -17.63
CA ARG A 26 -15.47 7.14 -17.87
C ARG A 26 -14.68 6.83 -16.61
N GLU A 27 -15.04 7.42 -15.47
CA GLU A 27 -14.45 7.10 -14.16
C GLU A 27 -14.61 5.62 -13.84
N ASN A 28 -15.80 5.05 -14.03
CA ASN A 28 -16.05 3.63 -13.81
C ASN A 28 -15.22 2.73 -14.74
N LYS A 29 -15.01 3.13 -16.01
CA LYS A 29 -14.15 2.40 -16.95
C LYS A 29 -12.68 2.46 -16.53
N ASN A 30 -12.20 3.63 -16.14
CA ASN A 30 -10.82 3.81 -15.66
C ASN A 30 -10.57 2.98 -14.40
N LEU A 31 -11.48 3.03 -13.44
CA LEU A 31 -11.42 2.21 -12.24
C LEU A 31 -11.43 0.71 -12.60
N ALA A 32 -12.32 0.26 -13.50
CA ALA A 32 -12.38 -1.14 -13.91
C ALA A 32 -11.08 -1.65 -14.55
N ILE A 33 -10.40 -0.82 -15.37
CA ILE A 33 -9.09 -1.17 -15.93
C ILE A 33 -8.06 -1.31 -14.82
N LEU A 34 -8.01 -0.35 -13.89
CA LEU A 34 -7.06 -0.39 -12.78
C LEU A 34 -7.30 -1.60 -11.87
N GLU A 35 -8.54 -1.83 -11.44
CA GLU A 35 -8.93 -2.99 -10.60
C GLU A 35 -8.57 -4.34 -11.24
N ARG A 36 -8.62 -4.43 -12.57
CA ARG A 36 -8.27 -5.66 -13.30
C ARG A 36 -6.76 -5.89 -13.41
N GLU A 37 -5.99 -4.83 -13.70
CA GLU A 37 -4.56 -4.96 -14.02
C GLU A 37 -3.65 -4.78 -12.79
N MET A 38 -4.06 -3.97 -11.81
CA MET A 38 -3.25 -3.63 -10.63
C MET A 38 -2.84 -4.86 -9.81
N PRO A 39 -3.73 -5.83 -9.50
CA PRO A 39 -3.34 -7.00 -8.73
C PRO A 39 -2.27 -7.84 -9.43
N ARG A 40 -2.34 -7.95 -10.76
CA ARG A 40 -1.37 -8.70 -11.57
C ARG A 40 0.01 -8.05 -11.52
N PHE A 41 0.06 -6.74 -11.67
CA PHE A 41 1.31 -5.98 -11.57
C PHE A 41 1.94 -6.07 -10.18
N LEU A 42 1.14 -5.94 -9.12
CA LEU A 42 1.62 -5.98 -7.75
C LEU A 42 2.07 -7.36 -7.31
N THR A 43 1.44 -8.43 -7.81
CA THR A 43 1.90 -9.80 -7.55
C THR A 43 3.32 -10.04 -8.11
N MET A 44 3.67 -9.40 -9.23
CA MET A 44 4.99 -9.51 -9.84
C MET A 44 6.05 -8.61 -9.18
N SER A 45 5.70 -7.36 -8.87
CA SER A 45 6.66 -6.34 -8.42
C SER A 45 6.81 -6.22 -6.90
N MET A 46 5.76 -6.55 -6.16
CA MET A 46 5.64 -6.50 -4.70
C MET A 46 6.39 -5.33 -4.03
N PRO A 47 6.07 -4.05 -4.35
CA PRO A 47 6.81 -2.88 -3.87
C PRO A 47 6.47 -2.54 -2.41
N VAL A 48 6.78 -3.43 -1.46
CA VAL A 48 6.44 -3.29 -0.02
C VAL A 48 6.93 -2.00 0.62
N PHE A 49 7.94 -1.35 0.05
CA PHE A 49 8.40 -0.06 0.53
C PHE A 49 7.31 1.01 0.47
N LEU A 50 6.36 0.93 -0.48
CA LEU A 50 5.25 1.87 -0.64
C LEU A 50 4.22 1.79 0.50
N LEU A 51 4.25 0.74 1.34
CA LEU A 51 3.42 0.67 2.55
C LEU A 51 3.81 1.70 3.62
N ARG A 52 4.95 2.39 3.42
CA ARG A 52 5.37 3.50 4.27
C ARG A 52 4.62 4.78 3.92
N PRO A 53 4.04 5.50 4.90
CA PRO A 53 3.35 6.76 4.65
C PRO A 53 4.21 7.82 3.95
N GLU A 54 5.53 7.82 4.16
CA GLU A 54 6.41 8.79 3.51
C GLU A 54 6.54 8.55 1.99
N MET A 55 6.31 7.32 1.53
CA MET A 55 6.46 6.94 0.13
C MET A 55 5.22 7.30 -0.70
N GLU A 56 4.05 7.43 -0.09
CA GLU A 56 2.82 7.88 -0.76
C GLU A 56 3.02 9.26 -1.42
N ARG A 57 3.63 10.20 -0.69
CA ARG A 57 3.96 11.53 -1.23
C ARG A 57 4.91 11.44 -2.42
N GLN A 58 5.92 10.57 -2.34
CA GLN A 58 6.87 10.36 -3.44
C GLN A 58 6.20 9.76 -4.68
N LEU A 59 5.27 8.82 -4.48
CA LEU A 59 4.47 8.23 -5.54
C LEU A 59 3.64 9.31 -6.25
N HIS A 60 2.93 10.16 -5.51
CA HIS A 60 2.16 11.25 -6.12
C HIS A 60 3.02 12.22 -6.92
N GLN A 61 4.18 12.62 -6.38
CA GLN A 61 5.13 13.49 -7.09
C GLN A 61 5.67 12.84 -8.36
N PHE A 62 5.96 11.53 -8.31
CA PHE A 62 6.37 10.77 -9.49
C PHE A 62 5.28 10.78 -10.55
N LEU A 63 4.04 10.41 -10.20
CA LEU A 63 2.93 10.32 -11.14
C LEU A 63 2.65 11.68 -11.83
N GLN A 64 2.75 12.79 -11.10
CA GLN A 64 2.58 14.14 -11.65
C GLN A 64 3.71 14.58 -12.60
N THR A 65 4.89 13.93 -12.54
CA THR A 65 6.06 14.29 -13.35
C THR A 65 6.31 13.33 -14.51
N VAL A 66 5.74 12.11 -14.47
CA VAL A 66 5.87 11.08 -15.51
C VAL A 66 5.49 11.59 -16.89
N ASP A 67 4.40 12.34 -17.02
CA ASP A 67 3.92 12.81 -18.33
C ASP A 67 4.69 14.01 -18.89
N ARG A 68 5.49 14.69 -18.06
CA ARG A 68 6.28 15.84 -18.50
C ARG A 68 7.60 15.45 -19.17
N ASN A 69 7.90 14.14 -19.33
CA ASN A 69 9.21 13.62 -19.78
C ASN A 69 10.42 14.20 -19.03
N ARG A 70 10.18 14.83 -17.88
CA ARG A 70 11.18 15.46 -17.02
C ARG A 70 11.08 14.76 -15.68
N VAL A 71 11.67 13.57 -15.60
CA VAL A 71 11.87 12.91 -14.32
C VAL A 71 13.20 13.44 -13.77
N PRO A 72 13.24 14.31 -12.75
CA PRO A 72 14.49 14.67 -12.13
C PRO A 72 15.00 13.45 -11.36
N SER A 73 15.90 12.72 -12.00
CA SER A 73 16.51 11.46 -11.54
C SER A 73 17.29 11.54 -10.22
N LYS A 74 17.43 12.74 -9.64
CA LYS A 74 18.30 12.98 -8.47
C LYS A 74 17.57 13.28 -7.16
N LEU A 75 16.25 13.52 -7.15
CA LEU A 75 15.58 14.06 -5.96
C LEU A 75 14.93 13.02 -5.01
N PHE A 76 14.71 11.78 -5.44
CA PHE A 76 13.74 10.92 -4.73
C PHE A 76 14.34 9.90 -3.74
N PHE A 77 15.63 9.56 -3.82
CA PHE A 77 16.13 8.34 -3.18
C PHE A 77 17.35 8.57 -2.27
N LYS A 78 17.18 8.46 -0.95
CA LYS A 78 18.27 8.23 0.02
C LYS A 78 17.95 7.00 0.88
N LYS A 79 18.92 6.08 0.96
CA LYS A 79 18.95 4.77 1.65
C LYS A 79 17.79 3.81 1.23
N ASN A 80 18.14 2.73 0.53
CA ASN A 80 17.30 1.79 -0.25
C ASN A 80 16.98 2.23 -1.68
N ALA A 81 17.87 3.01 -2.28
CA ALA A 81 17.66 3.68 -3.56
C ALA A 81 17.58 2.75 -4.77
N ARG A 82 18.19 1.56 -4.75
CA ARG A 82 18.25 0.70 -5.95
C ARG A 82 16.89 0.07 -6.29
N ASP A 83 16.22 -0.51 -5.32
CA ASP A 83 14.92 -1.17 -5.55
C ASP A 83 13.82 -0.15 -5.81
N GLN A 84 13.86 1.00 -5.12
CA GLN A 84 12.93 2.10 -5.36
C GLN A 84 13.13 2.70 -6.76
N ALA A 85 14.37 3.04 -7.14
CA ALA A 85 14.66 3.59 -8.46
C ALA A 85 14.31 2.59 -9.57
N ARG A 86 14.61 1.29 -9.37
CA ARG A 86 14.22 0.23 -10.29
C ARG A 86 12.70 0.18 -10.44
N PHE A 87 11.96 0.15 -9.33
CA PHE A 87 10.50 0.14 -9.38
C PHE A 87 9.95 1.35 -10.13
N TYR A 88 10.33 2.57 -9.75
CA TYR A 88 9.78 3.78 -10.37
C TYR A 88 10.18 3.93 -11.84
N HIS A 89 11.46 3.75 -12.19
CA HIS A 89 11.96 4.03 -13.55
C HIS A 89 11.80 2.86 -14.52
N LYS A 90 11.65 1.64 -14.01
CA LYS A 90 11.50 0.45 -14.85
C LYS A 90 10.08 -0.09 -14.74
N ASP A 91 9.72 -0.64 -13.58
CA ASP A 91 8.53 -1.48 -13.47
C ASP A 91 7.23 -0.64 -13.56
N LEU A 92 7.12 0.41 -12.75
CA LEU A 92 5.97 1.32 -12.73
C LEU A 92 5.85 2.13 -14.02
N PHE A 93 6.97 2.64 -14.55
CA PHE A 93 6.96 3.39 -15.80
C PHE A 93 6.49 2.53 -17.00
N VAL A 94 6.96 1.29 -17.10
CA VAL A 94 6.50 0.36 -18.13
C VAL A 94 5.03 0.00 -17.92
N PHE A 95 4.60 -0.21 -16.67
CA PHE A 95 3.22 -0.50 -16.35
C PHE A 95 2.25 0.64 -16.74
N ILE A 96 2.63 1.90 -16.47
CA ILE A 96 1.84 3.07 -16.91
C ILE A 96 1.72 3.11 -18.44
N LYS A 97 2.80 2.83 -19.18
CA LYS A 97 2.75 2.71 -20.65
C LYS A 97 1.84 1.58 -21.12
N TYR A 98 1.87 0.44 -20.43
CA TYR A 98 0.98 -0.69 -20.70
C TYR A 98 -0.49 -0.30 -20.48
N LEU A 99 -0.81 0.37 -19.37
CA LEU A 99 -2.17 0.85 -19.09
C LEU A 99 -2.67 1.85 -20.13
N ARG A 100 -1.80 2.73 -20.63
CA ARG A 100 -2.13 3.62 -21.75
C ARG A 100 -2.56 2.86 -23.00
N LYS A 101 -1.88 1.74 -23.32
CA LYS A 101 -2.30 0.85 -24.41
C LYS A 101 -3.64 0.15 -24.14
N GLN A 102 -3.98 -0.06 -22.87
CA GLN A 102 -5.29 -0.61 -22.43
C GLN A 102 -6.40 0.46 -22.37
N GLY A 103 -6.10 1.71 -22.74
CA GLY A 103 -7.08 2.80 -22.78
C GLY A 103 -7.21 3.61 -21.48
N PHE A 104 -6.31 3.45 -20.52
CA PHE A 104 -6.26 4.27 -19.31
C PHE A 104 -5.34 5.48 -19.51
N ASP A 105 -5.85 6.69 -19.29
CA ASP A 105 -5.05 7.91 -19.26
C ASP A 105 -4.72 8.31 -17.82
N LEU A 106 -3.43 8.45 -17.53
CA LEU A 106 -2.95 8.83 -16.21
C LEU A 106 -3.24 10.30 -15.90
N ASN A 107 -3.26 11.17 -16.91
CA ASN A 107 -3.46 12.60 -16.73
C ASN A 107 -4.82 12.88 -16.09
N GLY A 108 -4.80 13.55 -14.93
CA GLY A 108 -6.00 13.84 -14.14
C GLY A 108 -6.57 12.65 -13.35
N HIS A 109 -5.93 11.48 -13.43
CA HIS A 109 -6.31 10.27 -12.69
C HIS A 109 -5.16 9.76 -11.78
N GLU A 110 -4.15 10.58 -11.49
CA GLU A 110 -2.98 10.21 -10.70
C GLU A 110 -3.37 9.82 -9.27
N ALA A 111 -4.32 10.56 -8.68
CA ALA A 111 -4.82 10.27 -7.34
C ALA A 111 -5.58 8.93 -7.29
N LEU A 112 -6.44 8.68 -8.29
CA LEU A 112 -7.14 7.40 -8.43
C LEU A 112 -6.15 6.25 -8.61
N PHE A 113 -5.18 6.41 -9.50
CA PHE A 113 -4.13 5.42 -9.73
C PHE A 113 -3.36 5.10 -8.45
N ALA A 114 -2.88 6.12 -7.73
CA ALA A 114 -2.13 5.94 -6.49
C ALA A 114 -2.97 5.25 -5.41
N HIS A 115 -4.23 5.65 -5.26
CA HIS A 115 -5.15 5.05 -4.30
C HIS A 115 -5.38 3.56 -4.59
N VAL A 116 -5.70 3.20 -5.84
CA VAL A 116 -5.92 1.81 -6.23
C VAL A 116 -4.64 0.98 -6.05
N LEU A 117 -3.48 1.54 -6.42
CA LEU A 117 -2.19 0.87 -6.26
C LEU A 117 -1.89 0.58 -4.79
N LEU A 118 -2.00 1.57 -3.90
CA LEU A 118 -1.68 1.44 -2.49
C LEU A 118 -2.66 0.50 -1.76
N ASN A 119 -3.95 0.58 -2.10
CA ASN A 119 -4.96 -0.31 -1.53
C ASN A 119 -4.69 -1.77 -1.91
N HIS A 120 -4.50 -2.06 -3.20
CA HIS A 120 -4.21 -3.43 -3.63
C HIS A 120 -2.89 -3.94 -3.07
N LEU A 121 -1.88 -3.08 -2.95
CA LEU A 121 -0.61 -3.47 -2.33
C LEU A 121 -0.81 -3.86 -0.86
N ALA A 122 -1.58 -3.08 -0.11
CA ALA A 122 -1.89 -3.40 1.29
C ALA A 122 -2.64 -4.74 1.40
N ILE A 123 -3.64 -4.97 0.54
CA ILE A 123 -4.43 -6.22 0.53
C ILE A 123 -3.54 -7.41 0.17
N ILE A 124 -2.78 -7.33 -0.92
CA ILE A 124 -1.93 -8.43 -1.40
C ILE A 124 -0.82 -8.73 -0.39
N SER A 125 -0.19 -7.70 0.18
CA SER A 125 0.83 -7.86 1.21
C SER A 125 0.26 -8.54 2.47
N PHE A 126 -0.93 -8.12 2.90
CA PHE A 126 -1.63 -8.75 4.03
C PHE A 126 -1.95 -10.22 3.75
N GLN A 127 -2.56 -10.52 2.60
CA GLN A 127 -2.90 -11.89 2.20
C GLN A 127 -1.66 -12.78 2.11
N HIS A 128 -0.56 -12.26 1.57
CA HIS A 128 0.71 -12.98 1.49
C HIS A 128 1.24 -13.32 2.90
N MET A 129 1.22 -12.36 3.82
CA MET A 129 1.67 -12.56 5.19
C MET A 129 0.74 -13.47 6.00
N GLN A 130 -0.57 -13.33 5.83
CA GLN A 130 -1.56 -14.20 6.45
C GLN A 130 -1.44 -15.65 5.95
N LYS A 131 -1.15 -15.85 4.67
CA LYS A 131 -0.87 -17.18 4.12
C LYS A 131 0.40 -17.79 4.70
N ARG A 132 1.43 -16.97 4.95
CA ARG A 132 2.72 -17.42 5.49
C ARG A 132 2.68 -17.74 6.98
N TYR A 133 2.07 -16.87 7.78
CA TYR A 133 2.13 -16.93 9.25
C TYR A 133 0.80 -17.32 9.92
N GLY A 134 -0.29 -17.45 9.15
CA GLY A 134 -1.61 -17.68 9.72
C GLY A 134 -2.16 -16.48 10.48
N LEU A 135 -3.23 -16.70 11.25
CA LEU A 135 -3.92 -15.65 11.99
C LEU A 135 -3.11 -15.22 13.23
N LEU A 136 -2.77 -13.94 13.34
CA LEU A 136 -2.04 -13.43 14.51
C LEU A 136 -2.94 -13.14 15.71
N THR A 137 -4.24 -12.89 15.50
CA THR A 137 -5.14 -12.40 16.55
C THR A 137 -6.36 -13.30 16.74
N LEU A 138 -6.54 -13.83 17.94
CA LEU A 138 -7.69 -14.62 18.38
C LEU A 138 -8.66 -13.74 19.18
N ARG A 139 -9.85 -14.28 19.47
CA ARG A 139 -10.87 -13.59 20.24
C ARG A 139 -10.45 -13.52 21.71
N GLY A 140 -10.37 -12.31 22.25
CA GLY A 140 -9.98 -12.08 23.65
C GLY A 140 -8.47 -11.90 23.86
N ASP A 141 -7.65 -11.98 22.80
CA ASP A 141 -6.23 -11.67 22.89
C ASP A 141 -6.02 -10.25 23.43
N SER A 142 -5.02 -10.11 24.30
CA SER A 142 -4.43 -8.84 24.71
C SER A 142 -3.26 -8.47 23.78
N LEU A 143 -2.77 -7.22 23.87
CA LEU A 143 -1.68 -6.75 23.02
C LEU A 143 -0.40 -7.59 23.20
N THR A 144 -0.14 -8.03 24.43
CA THR A 144 1.02 -8.86 24.77
C THR A 144 0.93 -10.24 24.14
N ASP A 145 -0.26 -10.87 24.16
CA ASP A 145 -0.47 -12.20 23.54
C ASP A 145 -0.16 -12.19 22.05
N VAL A 146 -0.53 -11.11 21.36
CA VAL A 146 -0.27 -10.94 19.92
C VAL A 146 1.21 -10.69 19.66
N PHE A 147 1.89 -9.93 20.53
CA PHE A 147 3.33 -9.71 20.42
C PHE A 147 4.11 -11.00 20.64
N ASP A 148 3.77 -11.80 21.65
CA ASP A 148 4.38 -13.11 21.86
C ASP A 148 4.18 -13.99 20.63
N ARG A 149 2.94 -14.13 20.16
CA ARG A 149 2.64 -14.98 18.99
C ARG A 149 3.42 -14.52 17.76
N TYR A 150 3.49 -13.22 17.52
CA TYR A 150 4.25 -12.65 16.40
C TYR A 150 5.76 -12.96 16.51
N LEU A 151 6.35 -12.76 17.70
CA LEU A 151 7.77 -12.98 17.93
C LEU A 151 8.17 -14.46 17.94
N HIS A 152 7.23 -15.39 18.17
CA HIS A 152 7.51 -16.83 18.02
C HIS A 152 7.36 -17.31 16.56
N LEU A 153 6.43 -16.71 15.80
CA LEU A 153 6.12 -17.14 14.43
C LEU A 153 7.07 -16.56 13.36
N VAL A 154 7.46 -15.29 13.51
CA VAL A 154 8.26 -14.57 12.52
C VAL A 154 9.76 -14.85 12.75
N ASN A 155 10.58 -14.74 11.71
CA ASN A 155 12.03 -14.84 11.89
C ASN A 155 12.59 -13.55 12.48
N GLU A 156 13.64 -13.65 13.29
CA GLU A 156 14.21 -12.49 13.99
C GLU A 156 14.72 -11.40 13.05
N THR A 157 15.26 -11.79 11.89
CA THR A 157 15.68 -10.85 10.84
C THR A 157 14.50 -10.03 10.31
N ASP A 158 13.30 -10.59 10.34
CA ASP A 158 12.12 -10.10 9.64
C ASP A 158 11.18 -9.28 10.54
N TYR A 159 11.30 -9.36 11.87
CA TYR A 159 10.40 -8.69 12.84
C TYR A 159 10.14 -7.22 12.55
N TYR A 160 11.17 -6.54 12.05
CA TYR A 160 11.18 -5.10 11.88
C TYR A 160 11.12 -4.65 10.42
N HIS A 161 10.93 -5.60 9.50
CA HIS A 161 10.66 -5.30 8.10
C HIS A 161 9.28 -4.65 7.94
N ILE A 162 9.15 -3.82 6.91
CA ILE A 162 7.99 -2.93 6.73
C ILE A 162 6.70 -3.72 6.51
N ASP A 163 6.76 -4.75 5.69
CA ASP A 163 5.66 -5.66 5.39
C ASP A 163 5.19 -6.44 6.62
N HIS A 164 6.13 -6.93 7.43
CA HIS A 164 5.83 -7.66 8.66
C HIS A 164 5.24 -6.73 9.74
N LEU A 165 5.79 -5.52 9.88
CA LEU A 165 5.23 -4.50 10.78
C LEU A 165 3.85 -4.02 10.33
N GLU A 166 3.62 -3.86 9.02
CA GLU A 166 2.30 -3.51 8.50
C GLU A 166 1.30 -4.64 8.73
N TYR A 167 1.71 -5.89 8.53
CA TYR A 167 0.89 -7.06 8.83
C TYR A 167 0.46 -7.12 10.30
N LEU A 168 1.41 -6.93 11.23
CA LEU A 168 1.14 -6.84 12.66
C LEU A 168 0.19 -5.67 12.96
N ARG A 169 0.46 -4.48 12.41
CA ARG A 169 -0.35 -3.28 12.63
C ARG A 169 -1.80 -3.48 12.18
N GLN A 170 -2.01 -4.03 10.99
CA GLN A 170 -3.35 -4.26 10.45
C GLN A 170 -4.14 -5.27 11.29
N ASN A 171 -3.49 -6.35 11.76
CA ASN A 171 -4.10 -7.30 12.69
C ASN A 171 -4.58 -6.61 13.98
N LEU A 172 -3.71 -5.83 14.62
CA LEU A 172 -4.03 -5.12 15.86
C LEU A 172 -5.14 -4.06 15.68
N ILE A 173 -5.12 -3.32 14.56
CA ILE A 173 -6.17 -2.35 14.23
C ILE A 173 -7.51 -3.07 14.03
N SER A 174 -7.53 -4.20 13.31
CA SER A 174 -8.76 -4.94 13.02
C SER A 174 -9.47 -5.42 14.30
N LYS A 175 -8.70 -5.71 15.35
CA LYS A 175 -9.19 -6.10 16.68
C LYS A 175 -9.35 -4.93 17.65
N ARG A 176 -9.16 -3.69 17.19
CA ARG A 176 -9.26 -2.46 17.99
C ARG A 176 -8.30 -2.42 19.18
N MET A 177 -7.17 -3.10 19.08
CA MET A 177 -6.14 -3.16 20.14
C MET A 177 -5.23 -1.92 20.11
N ILE A 178 -5.11 -1.30 18.93
CA ILE A 178 -4.40 -0.04 18.72
C ILE A 178 -5.24 0.89 17.85
N PRO A 179 -5.07 2.22 17.95
CA PRO A 179 -5.74 3.16 17.06
C PRO A 179 -5.18 3.08 15.63
N VAL A 180 -6.02 3.41 14.64
CA VAL A 180 -5.63 3.48 13.22
C VAL A 180 -4.46 4.46 12.98
N THR A 181 -4.33 5.48 13.83
CA THR A 181 -3.27 6.50 13.80
C THR A 181 -1.92 6.00 14.31
N MET A 182 -1.82 4.75 14.78
CA MET A 182 -0.55 4.14 15.16
C MET A 182 0.36 4.04 13.93
N THR A 183 1.57 4.59 14.03
CA THR A 183 2.58 4.54 12.95
C THR A 183 3.49 3.33 13.12
N HIS A 184 4.11 2.87 12.02
CA HIS A 184 5.09 1.76 12.08
C HIS A 184 6.21 2.01 13.07
N ASN A 185 6.72 3.26 13.15
CA ASN A 185 7.80 3.61 14.06
C ASN A 185 7.38 3.51 15.52
N LYS A 186 6.14 3.88 15.86
CA LYS A 186 5.62 3.73 17.23
C LYS A 186 5.43 2.25 17.57
N LEU A 187 4.81 1.47 16.67
CA LEU A 187 4.62 0.03 16.85
C LEU A 187 5.97 -0.69 17.02
N LYS A 188 6.95 -0.39 16.17
CA LYS A 188 8.31 -0.93 16.25
C LYS A 188 8.98 -0.65 17.60
N ARG A 189 8.81 0.56 18.15
CA ARG A 189 9.35 0.92 19.46
C ARG A 189 8.69 0.11 20.57
N GLN A 190 7.36 -0.05 20.53
CA GLN A 190 6.63 -0.86 21.51
C GLN A 190 7.05 -2.33 21.44
N LEU A 191 7.14 -2.89 20.24
CA LEU A 191 7.59 -4.27 20.05
C LEU A 191 9.02 -4.50 20.56
N LYS A 192 9.94 -3.57 20.29
CA LYS A 192 11.31 -3.61 20.82
C LYS A 192 11.36 -3.56 22.34
N GLN A 193 10.56 -2.67 22.93
CA GLN A 193 10.49 -2.53 24.37
C GLN A 193 9.92 -3.80 25.02
N TYR A 194 8.91 -4.40 24.39
CA TYR A 194 8.34 -5.67 24.80
C TYR A 194 9.39 -6.79 24.76
N GLU A 195 10.05 -6.96 23.63
CA GLU A 195 11.10 -7.97 23.43
C GLU A 195 12.24 -7.87 24.46
N LYS A 196 12.62 -6.64 24.83
CA LYS A 196 13.67 -6.39 25.84
C LYS A 196 13.24 -6.77 27.26
N ASN A 197 11.96 -6.65 27.57
CA ASN A 197 11.43 -6.81 28.92
C ASN A 197 11.00 -8.25 29.25
N HIS A 198 11.02 -9.17 28.28
CA HIS A 198 10.57 -10.55 28.45
C HIS A 198 11.75 -11.51 28.27
N GLU A 199 12.30 -11.99 29.38
CA GLU A 199 13.48 -12.87 29.40
C GLU A 199 13.22 -14.21 28.72
N ASP A 200 12.00 -14.75 28.83
CA ASP A 200 11.60 -16.02 28.19
C ASP A 200 11.77 -15.97 26.66
N LEU A 201 11.48 -14.82 26.04
CA LEU A 201 11.71 -14.62 24.61
C LEU A 201 13.20 -14.62 24.24
N GLN A 202 14.06 -14.13 25.13
CA GLN A 202 15.51 -14.14 24.92
C GLN A 202 16.07 -15.57 25.01
N ILE A 203 15.56 -16.37 25.95
CA ILE A 203 15.88 -17.79 26.09
C ILE A 203 15.43 -18.54 24.83
N HIS A 204 14.18 -18.37 24.41
CA HIS A 204 13.65 -19.02 23.21
C HIS A 204 14.46 -18.68 21.94
N LYS A 205 14.83 -17.40 21.77
CA LYS A 205 15.71 -16.97 20.67
C LYS A 205 17.08 -17.63 20.74
N PHE A 206 17.63 -17.79 21.93
CA PHE A 206 18.91 -18.46 22.13
C PHE A 206 18.83 -19.94 21.75
N GLU A 207 17.80 -20.66 22.22
CA GLU A 207 17.54 -22.06 21.85
C GLU A 207 17.42 -22.24 20.34
N LYS A 208 16.59 -21.42 19.69
CA LYS A 208 16.39 -21.46 18.23
C LYS A 208 17.69 -21.18 17.45
N ARG A 209 18.57 -20.32 17.97
CA ARG A 209 19.90 -20.11 17.36
C ARG A 209 20.78 -21.33 17.52
N MET A 210 20.81 -21.93 18.71
CA MET A 210 21.58 -23.15 18.98
C MET A 210 21.17 -24.29 18.03
N GLU A 211 19.88 -24.56 17.87
CA GLU A 211 19.35 -25.60 16.96
C GLU A 211 19.74 -25.38 15.50
N ASN A 212 19.79 -24.13 15.04
CA ASN A 212 20.18 -23.79 13.67
C ASN A 212 21.69 -23.87 13.41
N THR A 213 22.53 -23.95 14.45
CA THR A 213 24.00 -24.12 14.31
C THR A 213 24.44 -25.58 14.26
N VAL A 214 23.55 -26.51 14.59
CA VAL A 214 23.84 -27.95 14.69
C VAL A 214 23.44 -28.71 13.40
N ASN A 215 22.82 -28.02 12.43
CA ASN A 215 22.54 -28.50 11.08
C ASN A 215 23.38 -27.76 10.03
#